data_AF-A0A1P8YF76-F1
#
_entry.id   AF-A0A1P8YF76-F1
#
_cell.length_a   1.000
_cell.length_b   1.000
_cell.length_c   1.000
_cell.angle_alpha   90.00
_cell.angle_beta   90.00
_cell.angle_gamma   90.00
#
_symmetry.space_group_name_H-M   'P 1'
#
loop_
_entity.id
_entity.type
_entity.pdbx_description
1 polymer ?
#
loop_
_entity_poly.entity_id
_entity_poly.type
_entity_poly.pdbx_seq_one_letter_code
_entity_poly.pdbx_strand_id
1 'polypeptide(L)' 'MGGKHKAAVLGTGQTHYVAKRTDVTMSGLVREAIDRAMTDAEVSWDDIDAVVVGKAPTCSRAR' A
#
# COMPACT_ATOMS: atom_id res chain seq x y z
N MET A 1 -17.38 27.20 -10.36
CA MET A 1 -16.03 27.06 -10.94
C MET A 1 -15.47 25.70 -10.53
N GLY A 2 -15.93 24.62 -11.18
CA GLY A 2 -15.50 23.26 -10.87
C GLY A 2 -14.14 22.99 -11.51
N GLY A 3 -13.05 23.33 -10.81
CA GLY A 3 -11.71 22.98 -11.25
C GLY A 3 -11.57 21.46 -11.25
N LYS A 4 -11.18 20.87 -12.39
CA LYS A 4 -10.84 19.45 -12.45
C LYS A 4 -9.64 19.22 -11.54
N HIS A 5 -9.83 18.54 -10.42
CA HIS A 5 -8.73 18.09 -9.58
C HIS A 5 -7.87 17.12 -10.40
N LYS A 6 -6.65 17.53 -10.74
CA LYS A 6 -5.72 16.69 -11.49
C LYS A 6 -5.16 15.66 -10.53
N ALA A 7 -5.43 14.39 -10.80
CA ALA A 7 -4.81 13.27 -10.08
C ALA A 7 -3.61 12.78 -10.90
N ALA A 8 -2.48 12.55 -10.24
CA ALA A 8 -1.31 11.89 -10.79
C ALA A 8 -0.90 10.76 -9.85
N VAL A 9 -0.43 9.65 -10.42
CA VAL A 9 0.16 8.56 -9.64
C VAL A 9 1.63 8.92 -9.43
N LEU A 10 2.02 9.12 -8.16
CA LEU A 10 3.36 9.56 -7.80
C LEU A 10 4.35 8.39 -7.68
N GLY A 11 3.86 7.22 -7.27
CA GLY A 11 4.69 6.02 -7.18
C GLY A 11 3.87 4.78 -6.91
N THR A 12 4.48 3.62 -7.14
CA THR A 12 3.85 2.31 -6.94
C THR A 12 4.75 1.38 -6.14
N GLY A 13 4.16 0.50 -5.36
CA GLY A 13 4.90 -0.47 -4.55
C GLY A 13 4.14 -1.78 -4.44
N GLN A 14 4.82 -2.88 -4.73
CA GLN A 14 4.27 -4.23 -4.62
C GLN A 14 5.17 -5.08 -3.72
N THR A 15 4.56 -5.96 -2.93
CA THR A 15 5.30 -6.98 -2.18
C THR A 15 5.86 -8.06 -3.11
N HIS A 16 6.89 -8.78 -2.64
CA HIS A 16 7.35 -9.99 -3.32
C HIS A 16 6.21 -11.02 -3.43
N TYR A 17 5.83 -11.41 -4.64
CA TYR A 17 4.75 -12.36 -4.89
C TYR A 17 5.24 -13.80 -4.66
N VAL A 18 4.67 -14.47 -3.67
CA VAL A 18 4.97 -15.86 -3.30
C VAL A 18 3.70 -16.52 -2.77
N ALA A 19 3.52 -17.80 -3.07
CA ALA A 19 2.29 -18.55 -2.78
C ALA A 19 1.94 -18.61 -1.29
N LYS A 20 2.94 -18.57 -0.40
CA LYS A 20 2.74 -18.48 1.06
C LYS A 20 3.96 -17.84 1.70
N ARG A 21 3.78 -16.69 2.38
CA ARG A 21 4.76 -16.09 3.29
C ARG A 21 4.33 -16.36 4.73
N THR A 22 5.25 -16.90 5.52
CA THR A 22 5.08 -17.16 6.96
C THR A 22 5.99 -16.27 7.81
N ASP A 23 6.87 -15.51 7.17
CA ASP A 23 7.83 -14.58 7.76
C ASP A 23 7.20 -13.25 8.18
N VAL A 24 6.14 -12.84 7.49
CA VAL A 24 5.47 -11.56 7.74
C VAL A 24 3.98 -11.74 7.96
N THR A 25 3.44 -10.96 8.90
CA THR A 25 1.99 -10.85 9.07
C THR A 25 1.39 -10.08 7.90
N MET A 26 0.07 -10.17 7.75
CA MET A 26 -0.65 -9.42 6.73
C MET A 26 -0.39 -7.90 6.82
N SER A 27 -0.26 -7.36 8.03
CA SER A 27 0.09 -5.94 8.23
C SER A 27 1.52 -5.63 7.80
N GLY A 28 2.46 -6.56 8.01
CA GLY A 28 3.84 -6.44 7.53
C GLY A 28 3.95 -6.41 6.01
N LEU A 29 3.13 -7.19 5.31
CA LEU A 29 3.04 -7.15 3.84
C LEU A 29 2.56 -5.78 3.33
N VAL A 30 1.51 -5.24 3.94
CA VAL A 30 1.00 -3.91 3.57
C VAL A 30 2.06 -2.84 3.82
N ARG A 31 2.82 -2.96 4.92
CA ARG A 31 3.90 -2.02 5.22
C ARG A 31 5.04 -2.09 4.19
N GLU A 32 5.49 -3.28 3.80
CA GLU A 32 6.52 -3.46 2.76
C GLU A 32 6.10 -2.84 1.41
N ALA A 33 4.83 -3.02 1.02
CA ALA A 33 4.28 -2.40 -0.18
C ALA A 33 4.33 -0.86 -0.10
N ILE A 34 3.91 -0.30 1.05
CA ILE A 34 3.86 1.15 1.26
C ILE A 34 5.27 1.74 1.29
N ASP A 35 6.22 1.12 1.99
CA ASP A 35 7.61 1.60 2.06
C ASP A 35 8.27 1.64 0.67
N ARG A 36 7.96 0.66 -0.20
CA ARG A 36 8.40 0.70 -1.61
C ARG A 36 7.71 1.80 -2.43
N ALA A 37 6.40 1.98 -2.26
CA ALA A 37 5.66 3.02 -2.98
C ALA A 37 6.11 4.43 -2.59
N MET A 38 6.41 4.66 -1.31
CA MET A 38 6.94 5.94 -0.83
C MET A 38 8.37 6.19 -1.33
N THR A 39 9.19 5.15 -1.43
CA THR A 39 10.55 5.26 -2.00
C THR A 39 10.48 5.63 -3.50
N ASP A 40 9.57 5.02 -4.26
CA ASP A 40 9.35 5.31 -5.68
C ASP A 40 8.81 6.72 -5.92
N ALA A 41 7.99 7.23 -4.99
CA ALA A 41 7.43 8.58 -5.03
C ALA A 41 8.33 9.67 -4.41
N GLU A 42 9.45 9.30 -3.75
CA GLU A 42 10.35 10.20 -3.02
C GLU A 42 9.65 11.13 -2.00
N VAL A 43 8.58 10.64 -1.33
CA VAL A 43 7.77 11.42 -0.37
C VAL A 43 7.97 10.95 1.08
N SER A 44 7.82 11.88 2.03
CA SER A 44 7.78 11.57 3.47
C SER A 44 6.34 11.32 3.95
N TRP A 45 6.20 10.72 5.13
CA TRP A 45 4.90 10.54 5.81
C TRP A 45 4.20 11.87 6.12
N ASP A 46 4.96 12.96 6.27
CA ASP A 46 4.44 14.30 6.53
C ASP A 46 3.68 14.89 5.33
N ASP A 47 3.96 14.40 4.12
CA ASP A 47 3.33 14.88 2.87
C ASP A 47 2.04 14.11 2.53
N ILE A 48 1.62 13.14 3.37
CA ILE A 48 0.48 12.26 3.12
C ILE A 48 -0.73 12.70 3.96
N ASP A 49 -1.74 13.29 3.30
CA ASP A 49 -2.97 13.72 3.97
C ASP A 49 -3.90 12.55 4.36
N ALA A 50 -3.89 11.45 3.60
CA ALA A 50 -4.78 10.32 3.84
C ALA A 50 -4.23 8.99 3.30
N VAL A 51 -4.47 7.91 4.06
CA VAL A 51 -4.16 6.54 3.66
C VAL A 51 -5.46 5.74 3.59
N VAL A 52 -5.73 5.11 2.45
CA VAL A 52 -6.90 4.24 2.25
C VAL A 52 -6.43 2.79 2.12
N VAL A 53 -6.85 1.94 3.06
CA VAL A 53 -6.49 0.51 3.06
C VAL A 53 -7.73 -0.34 2.76
N GLY A 54 -7.80 -0.86 1.53
CA GLY A 54 -8.80 -1.84 1.13
C GLY A 54 -8.38 -3.26 1.53
N LYS A 55 -8.59 -3.65 2.79
CA LYS A 55 -8.27 -5.01 3.26
C LYS A 55 -9.53 -5.88 3.28
N ALA A 56 -9.53 -6.98 2.51
CA ALA A 56 -10.52 -8.05 2.67
C ALA A 56 -10.45 -8.66 4.08
N PRO A 57 -11.60 -9.04 4.70
CA PRO A 57 -11.60 -9.61 6.05
C PRO A 57 -10.57 -10.74 6.13
N THR A 58 -9.79 -10.72 7.21
CA THR A 58 -8.64 -11.59 7.43
C THR A 58 -8.97 -13.03 7.04
N CYS A 59 -8.49 -13.49 5.88
CA CYS A 59 -8.65 -14.87 5.44
C CYS A 59 -7.66 -15.74 6.23
N SER A 60 -7.96 -15.93 7.51
CA SER A 60 -7.45 -17.02 8.35
C SER A 60 -8.35 -18.26 8.25
N ARG A 61 -9.29 -18.29 7.30
CA ARG A 61 -10.21 -19.40 7.10
C ARG A 61 -10.25 -19.84 5.63
N ALA A 62 -9.15 -20.41 5.17
CA ALA A 62 -9.22 -21.46 4.18
C ALA A 62 -9.60 -22.74 4.94
N ARG A 63 -10.88 -23.10 4.87
CA ARG A 63 -11.29 -24.49 5.10
C ARG A 63 -11.10 -25.26 3.81
#